data_AF-A0A1J4J0P9-F1
#
_entry.id   AF-A0A1J4J0P9-F1
#
_cell.length_a   1.000
_cell.length_b   1.000
_cell.length_c   1.000
_cell.angle_alpha   90.00
_cell.angle_beta   90.00
_cell.angle_gamma   90.00
#
_symmetry.space_group_name_H-M   'P 1'
#
loop_
_entity.id
_entity.type
_entity.pdbx_description
1 polymer ?
#
loop_
_entity_poly.entity_id
_entity_poly.type
_entity_poly.pdbx_seq_one_letter_code
_entity_poly.pdbx_strand_id
1 'polypeptide(L)'
;MSVLAFCNPLIDATVEVNSDYLKKWNLRNDDAILADEKYQPLVDEVVNNPNVYMTGGGSCQNSLVMAQWMMQDQGTTAIVGAVGPDANTDVLKGIMNKAGVKTIYQTIPDQFTGCGVILVCDNNRSIVASVAASGHFNFEKWDTPEVVDAVRNAKVILVSTYFLRSSDKTGLAIAAECAYRNIPLAITLSSPSAIESEAWPALKQLYRVASIIFGNTTEMVCMGKQLNILGADATEENTDIKELTKKLANWDNPAHKRVVVTTMGAEPTIACESGSEVVVREIIQIEASKIVDTNGAGDSFAGGFLAYYIRGAPLAKCIDAGNYSSYFNLQQRGCAVPPTKPSFE
;
A
#
# COMPACT_ATOMS: atom_id res chain seq x y z
N MET A 1 -16.99 4.42 9.33
CA MET A 1 -15.63 4.66 8.80
C MET A 1 -15.72 4.59 7.28
N SER A 2 -15.18 5.50 6.49
CA SER A 2 -15.32 5.38 5.02
C SER A 2 -14.38 4.31 4.45
N VAL A 3 -13.08 4.46 4.68
CA VAL A 3 -12.04 3.53 4.22
C VAL A 3 -11.28 3.02 5.45
N LEU A 4 -11.28 1.71 5.67
CA LEU A 4 -10.47 1.07 6.70
C LEU A 4 -9.31 0.34 6.02
N ALA A 5 -8.11 0.37 6.56
CA ALA A 5 -7.03 -0.49 6.06
C ALA A 5 -6.35 -1.32 7.14
N PHE A 6 -5.94 -2.52 6.76
CA PHE A 6 -5.03 -3.37 7.52
C PHE A 6 -3.64 -3.35 6.87
N CYS A 7 -2.65 -2.89 7.62
CA CYS A 7 -1.34 -2.55 7.11
C CYS A 7 -0.26 -2.79 8.16
N ASN A 8 0.99 -2.86 7.70
CA ASN A 8 2.17 -2.69 8.54
C ASN A 8 2.45 -1.18 8.65
N PRO A 9 2.10 -0.51 9.75
CA PRO A 9 2.44 0.89 9.96
C PRO A 9 3.95 1.04 10.14
N LEU A 10 4.58 1.83 9.28
CA LEU A 10 6.01 2.12 9.34
C LEU A 10 6.23 3.63 9.48
N ILE A 11 7.38 4.01 10.01
CA ILE A 11 7.98 5.32 9.74
C ILE A 11 8.98 5.15 8.61
N ASP A 12 8.97 6.05 7.64
CA ASP A 12 10.05 6.13 6.66
C ASP A 12 11.07 7.17 7.16
N ALA A 13 12.27 6.72 7.50
CA ALA A 13 13.37 7.55 7.98
C ALA A 13 14.40 7.73 6.86
N THR A 14 14.42 8.92 6.28
CA THR A 14 15.28 9.26 5.13
C THR A 14 16.49 10.06 5.57
N VAL A 15 17.68 9.68 5.11
CA VAL A 15 18.91 10.43 5.36
C VAL A 15 19.83 10.38 4.14
N GLU A 16 20.50 11.50 3.85
CA GLU A 16 21.57 11.55 2.85
C GLU A 16 22.86 10.96 3.41
N VAL A 17 23.46 10.02 2.67
CA VAL A 17 24.69 9.33 3.06
C VAL A 17 25.68 9.28 1.90
N ASN A 18 26.92 8.87 2.19
CA ASN A 18 27.93 8.61 1.16
C ASN A 18 28.07 7.12 0.87
N SER A 19 28.80 6.79 -0.20
CA SER A 19 28.98 5.40 -0.63
C SER A 19 29.70 4.52 0.40
N ASP A 20 30.53 5.10 1.28
CA ASP A 20 31.20 4.34 2.34
C ASP A 20 30.23 3.92 3.46
N TYR A 21 29.20 4.73 3.71
CA TYR A 21 28.11 4.37 4.61
C TYR A 21 27.32 3.16 4.11
N LEU A 22 27.02 3.11 2.81
CA LEU A 22 26.35 1.95 2.21
C LEU A 22 27.23 0.69 2.33
N LYS A 23 28.54 0.81 2.03
CA LYS A 23 29.50 -0.29 2.17
C LYS A 23 29.58 -0.82 3.61
N LYS A 24 29.55 0.06 4.62
CA LYS A 24 29.52 -0.33 6.06
C LYS A 24 28.41 -1.34 6.35
N TRP A 25 27.25 -1.18 5.71
CA TRP A 25 26.06 -2.00 5.90
C TRP A 25 25.88 -3.09 4.83
N ASN A 26 26.87 -3.27 3.95
CA ASN A 26 26.81 -4.16 2.79
C ASN A 26 25.57 -3.89 1.92
N LEU A 27 25.25 -2.62 1.72
CA LEU A 27 24.17 -2.12 0.89
C LEU A 27 24.74 -1.54 -0.41
N ARG A 28 23.91 -1.53 -1.46
CA ARG A 28 24.17 -0.92 -2.76
C ARG A 28 23.11 0.13 -3.05
N ASN A 29 23.42 1.00 -4.00
CA ASN A 29 22.41 1.86 -4.62
C ASN A 29 21.31 0.97 -5.23
N ASP A 30 20.07 1.40 -5.04
CA ASP A 30 18.84 0.75 -5.53
C ASP A 30 18.53 -0.63 -4.91
N ASP A 31 19.18 -0.97 -3.78
CA ASP A 31 18.77 -2.12 -2.98
C ASP A 31 17.44 -1.85 -2.26
N ALA A 32 16.64 -2.90 -2.10
CA ALA A 32 15.50 -2.93 -1.19
C ALA A 32 15.49 -4.27 -0.45
N ILE A 33 15.75 -4.24 0.86
CA ILE A 33 15.86 -5.45 1.68
C ILE A 33 14.97 -5.39 2.92
N LEU A 34 14.60 -6.57 3.42
CA LEU A 34 13.97 -6.72 4.72
C LEU A 34 15.07 -6.80 5.79
N ALA A 35 14.97 -5.97 6.82
CA ALA A 35 15.89 -5.99 7.95
C ALA A 35 15.73 -7.29 8.76
N ASP A 36 16.85 -7.92 9.05
CA ASP A 36 17.04 -8.86 10.16
C ASP A 36 17.69 -8.11 11.35
N GLU A 37 17.90 -8.80 12.48
CA GLU A 37 18.39 -8.20 13.73
C GLU A 37 19.72 -7.42 13.57
N LYS A 38 20.59 -7.79 12.61
CA LYS A 38 21.86 -7.09 12.37
C LYS A 38 21.69 -5.66 11.85
N TYR A 39 20.53 -5.31 11.30
CA TYR A 39 20.23 -3.93 10.85
C TYR A 39 19.58 -3.07 11.92
N GLN A 40 19.27 -3.60 13.12
CA GLN A 40 18.74 -2.76 14.20
C GLN A 40 19.65 -1.58 14.55
N PRO A 41 21.00 -1.73 14.63
CA PRO A 41 21.85 -0.58 14.91
C PRO A 41 21.89 0.44 13.75
N LEU A 42 21.61 0.03 12.50
CA LEU A 42 21.42 0.98 11.39
C LEU A 42 20.15 1.81 11.60
N VAL A 43 19.04 1.15 11.95
CA VAL A 43 17.76 1.83 12.24
C VAL A 43 17.96 2.85 13.35
N ASP A 44 18.62 2.46 14.44
CA ASP A 44 18.89 3.36 15.58
C ASP A 44 19.79 4.54 15.17
N GLU A 45 20.83 4.30 14.36
CA GLU A 45 21.75 5.35 13.89
C GLU A 45 21.03 6.37 13.00
N VAL A 46 20.11 5.92 12.14
CA VAL A 46 19.37 6.78 11.21
C VAL A 46 18.26 7.55 11.93
N VAL A 47 17.47 6.87 12.77
CA VAL A 47 16.34 7.50 13.50
C VAL A 47 16.84 8.60 14.46
N ASN A 48 18.05 8.45 15.01
CA ASN A 48 18.66 9.46 15.89
C ASN A 48 19.52 10.49 15.15
N ASN A 49 19.62 10.42 13.82
CA ASN A 49 20.40 11.37 13.04
C ASN A 49 19.71 12.75 13.04
N PRO A 50 20.40 13.86 13.39
CA PRO A 50 19.77 15.18 13.45
C PRO A 50 19.27 15.70 12.11
N ASN A 51 19.75 15.14 11.00
CA ASN A 51 19.34 15.49 9.64
C ASN A 51 18.30 14.50 9.06
N VAL A 52 17.81 13.55 9.86
CA VAL A 52 16.81 12.59 9.39
C VAL A 52 15.50 13.31 9.04
N TYR A 53 14.94 12.94 7.91
CA TYR A 53 13.61 13.35 7.49
C TYR A 53 12.66 12.17 7.68
N MET A 54 11.65 12.34 8.53
CA MET A 54 10.68 11.29 8.86
C MET A 54 9.30 11.56 8.24
N THR A 55 8.78 10.55 7.56
CA THR A 55 7.41 10.50 7.03
C THR A 55 6.68 9.25 7.53
N GLY A 56 5.35 9.22 7.36
CA GLY A 56 4.61 7.96 7.50
C GLY A 56 4.96 7.06 6.32
N GLY A 57 5.21 5.78 6.60
CA GLY A 57 5.49 4.75 5.62
C GLY A 57 4.50 3.59 5.70
N GLY A 58 4.64 2.61 4.81
CA GLY A 58 3.73 1.47 4.74
C GLY A 58 2.58 1.68 3.75
N SER A 59 2.37 0.69 2.89
CA SER A 59 1.57 0.82 1.66
C SER A 59 0.16 1.37 1.89
N CYS A 60 -0.69 0.66 2.64
CA CYS A 60 -2.05 1.16 2.84
C CYS A 60 -2.10 2.40 3.73
N GLN A 61 -1.08 2.65 4.57
CA GLN A 61 -1.01 3.89 5.34
C GLN A 61 -0.92 5.11 4.42
N ASN A 62 -0.05 5.03 3.41
CA ASN A 62 0.08 6.01 2.34
C ASN A 62 -1.24 6.17 1.56
N SER A 63 -1.91 5.06 1.22
CA SER A 63 -3.23 5.10 0.57
C SER A 63 -4.27 5.84 1.41
N LEU A 64 -4.27 5.66 2.73
CA LEU A 64 -5.24 6.33 3.61
C LEU A 64 -4.97 7.82 3.75
N VAL A 65 -3.71 8.26 3.72
CA VAL A 65 -3.35 9.70 3.69
C VAL A 65 -3.97 10.35 2.47
N MET A 66 -3.77 9.76 1.29
CA MET A 66 -4.31 10.31 0.04
C MET A 66 -5.82 10.16 -0.07
N ALA A 67 -6.41 9.06 0.41
CA ALA A 67 -7.85 8.91 0.48
C ALA A 67 -8.49 9.97 1.38
N GLN A 68 -7.92 10.23 2.57
CA GLN A 68 -8.43 11.25 3.48
C GLN A 68 -8.29 12.66 2.90
N TRP A 69 -7.16 12.94 2.24
CA TRP A 69 -6.97 14.20 1.51
C TRP A 69 -8.00 14.35 0.37
N MET A 70 -8.24 13.32 -0.44
CA MET A 70 -9.25 13.39 -1.50
C MET A 70 -10.68 13.52 -0.96
N MET A 71 -10.96 12.91 0.21
CA MET A 71 -12.30 12.95 0.81
C MET A 71 -12.60 14.22 1.59
N GLN A 72 -11.58 14.87 2.16
CA GLN A 72 -11.76 15.99 3.09
C GLN A 72 -12.77 15.62 4.19
N ASP A 73 -13.80 16.42 4.43
CA ASP A 73 -14.85 16.18 5.42
C ASP A 73 -15.95 15.20 4.97
N GLN A 74 -15.92 14.73 3.72
CA GLN A 74 -16.93 13.84 3.14
C GLN A 74 -16.71 12.36 3.50
N GLY A 75 -15.68 12.04 4.28
CA GLY A 75 -15.36 10.69 4.68
C GLY A 75 -14.23 10.61 5.71
N THR A 76 -14.11 9.46 6.35
CA THR A 76 -13.09 9.21 7.38
C THR A 76 -12.26 7.99 7.02
N THR A 77 -10.98 8.02 7.32
CA THR A 77 -10.07 6.88 7.15
C THR A 77 -9.56 6.37 8.49
N ALA A 78 -9.29 5.07 8.56
CA ALA A 78 -8.59 4.48 9.71
C ALA A 78 -7.65 3.38 9.29
N ILE A 79 -6.56 3.24 10.05
CA ILE A 79 -5.58 2.17 9.91
C ILE A 79 -5.63 1.26 11.13
N VAL A 80 -5.61 -0.05 10.88
CA VAL A 80 -5.35 -1.11 11.86
C VAL A 80 -3.98 -1.70 11.57
N GLY A 81 -3.15 -1.84 12.61
CA GLY A 81 -1.79 -2.34 12.50
C GLY A 81 -1.12 -2.48 13.86
N ALA A 82 0.16 -2.80 13.89
CA ALA A 82 0.90 -3.01 15.13
C ALA A 82 2.17 -2.14 15.22
N VAL A 83 2.40 -1.56 16.40
CA VAL A 83 3.50 -0.63 16.70
C VAL A 83 4.16 -0.99 18.03
N GLY A 84 5.37 -0.49 18.27
CA GLY A 84 6.10 -0.66 19.53
C GLY A 84 5.75 0.43 20.56
N PRO A 85 6.02 0.23 21.87
CA PRO A 85 5.85 1.27 22.89
C PRO A 85 7.05 2.23 22.90
N ASP A 86 7.34 2.89 21.78
CA ASP A 86 8.49 3.78 21.60
C ASP A 86 8.10 5.18 21.05
N ALA A 87 9.07 6.09 21.02
CA ALA A 87 8.86 7.47 20.55
C ALA A 87 8.42 7.53 19.08
N ASN A 88 8.79 6.52 18.28
CA ASN A 88 8.35 6.40 16.89
C ASN A 88 6.83 6.22 16.80
N THR A 89 6.20 5.48 17.72
CA THR A 89 4.72 5.43 17.77
C THR A 89 4.09 6.82 17.88
N ASP A 90 4.64 7.69 18.72
CA ASP A 90 4.09 9.04 18.91
C ASP A 90 4.31 9.94 17.69
N VAL A 91 5.50 9.86 17.07
CA VAL A 91 5.79 10.53 15.79
C VAL A 91 4.80 10.07 14.73
N LEU A 92 4.60 8.76 14.60
CA LEU A 92 3.73 8.18 13.59
C LEU A 92 2.26 8.58 13.80
N LYS A 93 1.75 8.47 15.03
CA LYS A 93 0.41 8.95 15.38
C LYS A 93 0.26 10.44 15.08
N GLY A 94 1.28 11.25 15.34
CA GLY A 94 1.31 12.67 15.01
C GLY A 94 1.17 12.94 13.52
N ILE A 95 1.89 12.18 12.68
CA ILE A 95 1.81 12.26 11.21
C ILE A 95 0.40 11.87 10.73
N MET A 96 -0.12 10.73 11.19
CA MET A 96 -1.44 10.24 10.77
C MET A 96 -2.56 11.18 11.22
N ASN A 97 -2.49 11.71 12.44
CA ASN A 97 -3.46 12.68 12.95
C ASN A 97 -3.45 13.98 12.15
N LYS A 98 -2.27 14.50 11.75
CA LYS A 98 -2.18 15.66 10.85
C LYS A 98 -2.81 15.39 9.48
N ALA A 99 -2.75 14.15 9.00
CA ALA A 99 -3.41 13.70 7.79
C ALA A 99 -4.91 13.42 7.96
N GLY A 100 -5.45 13.51 9.18
CA GLY A 100 -6.85 13.20 9.48
C GLY A 100 -7.17 11.70 9.50
N VAL A 101 -6.15 10.83 9.52
CA VAL A 101 -6.32 9.38 9.54
C VAL A 101 -6.36 8.89 10.99
N LYS A 102 -7.41 8.15 11.35
CA LYS A 102 -7.51 7.54 12.69
C LYS A 102 -6.58 6.33 12.80
N THR A 103 -5.80 6.27 13.86
CA THR A 103 -4.91 5.14 14.15
C THR A 103 -5.53 4.18 15.17
N ILE A 104 -5.69 2.91 14.81
CA ILE A 104 -6.17 1.83 15.69
C ILE A 104 -5.04 0.80 15.79
N TYR A 105 -4.02 1.12 16.58
CA TYR A 105 -2.83 0.29 16.67
C TYR A 105 -2.89 -0.67 17.85
N GLN A 106 -2.44 -1.91 17.61
CA GLN A 106 -2.02 -2.81 18.67
C GLN A 106 -0.60 -2.45 19.11
N THR A 107 -0.38 -2.27 20.41
CA THR A 107 0.97 -2.09 20.95
C THR A 107 1.56 -3.45 21.26
N ILE A 108 2.70 -3.77 20.67
CA ILE A 108 3.43 -5.02 20.89
C ILE A 108 4.55 -4.76 21.90
N PRO A 109 4.51 -5.36 23.11
CA PRO A 109 5.59 -5.25 24.08
C PRO A 109 6.92 -5.74 23.51
N ASP A 110 8.01 -5.16 23.98
CA ASP A 110 9.39 -5.57 23.66
C ASP A 110 9.74 -5.54 22.15
N GLN A 111 8.98 -4.79 21.36
CA GLN A 111 9.21 -4.57 19.94
C GLN A 111 9.31 -3.08 19.64
N PHE A 112 10.14 -2.73 18.64
CA PHE A 112 10.18 -1.38 18.09
C PHE A 112 9.06 -1.18 17.07
N THR A 113 8.63 0.06 16.88
CA THR A 113 7.79 0.45 15.75
C THR A 113 8.56 0.24 14.45
N GLY A 114 7.90 -0.32 13.45
CA GLY A 114 8.53 -0.61 12.15
C GLY A 114 9.05 0.66 11.47
N CYS A 115 10.17 0.51 10.75
CA CYS A 115 10.90 1.60 10.14
C CYS A 115 11.42 1.20 8.75
N GLY A 116 11.10 1.99 7.73
CA GLY A 116 11.76 1.99 6.43
C GLY A 116 12.94 2.95 6.46
N VAL A 117 14.16 2.44 6.55
CA VAL A 117 15.37 3.26 6.46
C VAL A 117 15.67 3.52 4.98
N ILE A 118 15.63 4.79 4.57
CA ILE A 118 15.86 5.22 3.19
C ILE A 118 17.18 5.99 3.14
N LEU A 119 18.21 5.35 2.59
CA LEU A 119 19.53 5.93 2.44
C LEU A 119 19.67 6.53 1.04
N VAL A 120 19.75 7.85 0.96
CA VAL A 120 19.94 8.56 -0.32
C VAL A 120 21.44 8.74 -0.57
N CYS A 121 21.95 8.16 -1.66
CA CYS A 121 23.36 8.24 -2.05
C CYS A 121 23.47 8.47 -3.55
N ASP A 122 24.14 9.56 -3.97
CA ASP A 122 24.35 9.92 -5.37
C ASP A 122 23.04 9.93 -6.21
N ASN A 123 21.96 10.48 -5.64
CA ASN A 123 20.59 10.48 -6.19
C ASN A 123 19.90 9.10 -6.32
N ASN A 124 20.53 8.02 -5.87
CA ASN A 124 19.92 6.69 -5.77
C ASN A 124 19.44 6.43 -4.34
N ARG A 125 18.66 5.36 -4.16
CA ARG A 125 18.09 5.03 -2.84
C ARG A 125 18.36 3.59 -2.47
N SER A 126 18.81 3.35 -1.25
CA SER A 126 18.88 2.01 -0.67
C SER A 126 17.89 1.93 0.49
N ILE A 127 16.97 0.96 0.43
CA ILE A 127 15.86 0.83 1.39
C ILE A 127 16.08 -0.41 2.25
N VAL A 128 16.07 -0.22 3.57
CA VAL A 128 16.09 -1.29 4.56
C VAL A 128 14.79 -1.22 5.37
N ALA A 129 13.88 -2.14 5.10
CA ALA A 129 12.57 -2.20 5.76
C ALA A 129 12.62 -3.10 7.00
N SER A 130 12.55 -2.51 8.19
CA SER A 130 12.33 -3.22 9.45
C SER A 130 10.85 -3.25 9.79
N VAL A 131 10.22 -4.43 9.72
CA VAL A 131 8.79 -4.59 9.99
C VAL A 131 8.51 -4.60 11.50
N ALA A 132 9.48 -5.05 12.32
CA ALA A 132 9.46 -5.02 13.79
C ALA A 132 8.08 -5.37 14.39
N ALA A 133 7.48 -4.52 15.23
CA ALA A 133 6.18 -4.77 15.87
C ALA A 133 5.07 -5.18 14.89
N SER A 134 5.06 -4.69 13.64
CA SER A 134 4.07 -5.11 12.64
C SER A 134 4.15 -6.61 12.35
N GLY A 135 5.34 -7.23 12.38
CA GLY A 135 5.56 -8.66 12.17
C GLY A 135 5.02 -9.53 13.31
N HIS A 136 4.64 -8.91 14.42
CA HIS A 136 4.11 -9.55 15.62
C HIS A 136 2.64 -9.20 15.87
N PHE A 137 1.91 -8.73 14.85
CA PHE A 137 0.49 -8.45 14.95
C PHE A 137 -0.27 -9.68 15.48
N ASN A 138 -0.87 -9.54 16.65
CA ASN A 138 -1.45 -10.63 17.40
C ASN A 138 -2.90 -10.86 16.98
N PHE A 139 -3.10 -11.92 16.19
CA PHE A 139 -4.40 -12.41 15.77
C PHE A 139 -5.35 -12.66 16.95
N GLU A 140 -4.94 -13.28 18.05
CA GLU A 140 -5.86 -13.59 19.17
C GLU A 140 -6.45 -12.33 19.85
N LYS A 141 -5.98 -11.13 19.49
CA LYS A 141 -6.46 -9.84 19.98
C LYS A 141 -6.73 -8.85 18.83
N TRP A 142 -7.03 -9.33 17.62
CA TRP A 142 -7.27 -8.48 16.46
C TRP A 142 -8.64 -7.76 16.53
N ASP A 143 -9.64 -8.41 17.12
CA ASP A 143 -11.06 -8.05 17.09
C ASP A 143 -11.50 -7.20 18.28
N THR A 144 -10.66 -6.25 18.70
CA THR A 144 -11.04 -5.29 19.74
C THR A 144 -12.35 -4.57 19.38
N PRO A 145 -13.14 -4.09 20.37
CA PRO A 145 -14.40 -3.40 20.09
C PRO A 145 -14.27 -2.24 19.08
N GLU A 146 -13.14 -1.53 19.12
CA GLU A 146 -12.83 -0.44 18.19
C GLU A 146 -12.57 -0.93 16.76
N VAL A 147 -11.81 -2.03 16.59
CA VAL A 147 -11.59 -2.64 15.27
C VAL A 147 -12.90 -3.19 14.71
N VAL A 148 -13.70 -3.88 15.52
CA VAL A 148 -14.99 -4.45 15.10
C VAL A 148 -15.96 -3.34 14.69
N ASP A 149 -16.04 -2.24 15.43
CA ASP A 149 -16.84 -1.08 15.05
C ASP A 149 -16.35 -0.45 13.75
N ALA A 150 -15.03 -0.30 13.58
CA ALA A 150 -14.44 0.23 12.35
C ALA A 150 -14.75 -0.64 11.12
N VAL A 151 -14.64 -1.98 11.25
CA VAL A 151 -14.95 -2.96 10.20
C VAL A 151 -16.44 -2.87 9.82
N ARG A 152 -17.35 -2.89 10.80
CA ARG A 152 -18.80 -2.87 10.55
C ARG A 152 -19.26 -1.59 9.86
N ASN A 153 -18.61 -0.47 10.16
CA ASN A 153 -18.96 0.81 9.59
C ASN A 153 -18.17 1.15 8.32
N ALA A 154 -17.27 0.28 7.83
CA ALA A 154 -16.44 0.49 6.65
C ALA A 154 -17.27 0.43 5.36
N LYS A 155 -17.05 1.38 4.42
CA LYS A 155 -17.61 1.28 3.06
C LYS A 155 -16.71 0.46 2.13
N VAL A 156 -15.44 0.33 2.47
CA VAL A 156 -14.45 -0.54 1.82
C VAL A 156 -13.34 -0.82 2.82
N ILE A 157 -12.80 -2.04 2.79
CA ILE A 157 -11.62 -2.43 3.57
C ILE A 157 -10.47 -2.71 2.62
N LEU A 158 -9.32 -2.06 2.84
CA LEU A 158 -8.10 -2.26 2.07
C LEU A 158 -7.12 -3.13 2.87
N VAL A 159 -6.56 -4.17 2.24
CA VAL A 159 -5.53 -5.03 2.85
C VAL A 159 -4.30 -5.02 1.95
N SER A 160 -3.12 -4.84 2.53
CA SER A 160 -1.86 -5.05 1.82
C SER A 160 -1.42 -6.50 1.89
N THR A 161 -0.84 -7.03 0.81
CA THR A 161 -0.15 -8.32 0.87
C THR A 161 0.98 -8.31 1.90
N TYR A 162 1.64 -7.16 2.12
CA TYR A 162 2.61 -7.02 3.21
C TYR A 162 2.02 -7.33 4.59
N PHE A 163 0.80 -6.89 4.87
CA PHE A 163 0.12 -7.23 6.13
C PHE A 163 -0.20 -8.73 6.23
N LEU A 164 -0.50 -9.41 5.12
CA LEU A 164 -0.74 -10.86 5.15
C LEU A 164 0.49 -11.67 5.57
N ARG A 165 1.70 -11.17 5.30
CA ARG A 165 2.93 -11.78 5.83
C ARG A 165 3.05 -11.63 7.35
N SER A 166 2.49 -10.56 7.89
CA SER A 166 2.47 -10.28 9.33
C SER A 166 1.32 -11.00 10.05
N SER A 167 0.15 -11.13 9.42
CA SER A 167 -1.00 -11.81 10.00
C SER A 167 -1.99 -12.29 8.93
N ASP A 168 -1.65 -13.40 8.28
CA ASP A 168 -2.50 -14.08 7.30
C ASP A 168 -3.87 -14.46 7.87
N LYS A 169 -3.92 -14.95 9.11
CA LYS A 169 -5.14 -15.30 9.84
C LYS A 169 -6.07 -14.10 10.00
N THR A 170 -5.54 -12.92 10.34
CA THR A 170 -6.34 -11.70 10.43
C THR A 170 -6.87 -11.33 9.06
N GLY A 171 -6.04 -11.39 8.02
CA GLY A 171 -6.47 -11.16 6.64
C GLY A 171 -7.63 -12.07 6.22
N LEU A 172 -7.55 -13.36 6.53
CA LEU A 172 -8.60 -14.35 6.25
C LEU A 172 -9.89 -14.06 7.03
N ALA A 173 -9.79 -13.69 8.31
CA ALA A 173 -10.94 -13.32 9.12
C ALA A 173 -11.65 -12.07 8.58
N ILE A 174 -10.89 -11.05 8.17
CA ILE A 174 -11.43 -9.85 7.51
C ILE A 174 -12.08 -10.19 6.18
N ALA A 175 -11.46 -11.06 5.37
CA ALA A 175 -12.05 -11.52 4.12
C ALA A 175 -13.41 -12.21 4.32
N ALA A 176 -13.51 -13.04 5.36
CA ALA A 176 -14.75 -13.71 5.74
C ALA A 176 -15.82 -12.71 6.21
N GLU A 177 -15.46 -11.73 7.05
CA GLU A 177 -16.39 -10.66 7.47
C GLU A 177 -16.87 -9.81 6.29
N CYS A 178 -15.96 -9.45 5.37
CA CYS A 178 -16.30 -8.73 4.15
C CYS A 178 -17.32 -9.51 3.30
N ALA A 179 -17.06 -10.80 3.07
CA ALA A 179 -17.96 -11.67 2.31
C ALA A 179 -19.31 -11.83 3.01
N TYR A 180 -19.34 -12.03 4.32
CA TYR A 180 -20.57 -12.21 5.10
C TYR A 180 -21.45 -10.95 5.11
N ARG A 181 -20.83 -9.76 5.19
CA ARG A 181 -21.53 -8.47 5.32
C ARG A 181 -21.71 -7.72 4.00
N ASN A 182 -21.19 -8.26 2.90
CA ASN A 182 -21.08 -7.56 1.61
C ASN A 182 -20.33 -6.23 1.71
N ILE A 183 -19.26 -6.19 2.51
CA ILE A 183 -18.34 -5.04 2.54
C ILE A 183 -17.31 -5.24 1.43
N PRO A 184 -17.14 -4.27 0.50
CA PRO A 184 -16.11 -4.35 -0.52
C PRO A 184 -14.72 -4.56 0.10
N LEU A 185 -14.02 -5.60 -0.36
CA LEU A 185 -12.63 -5.87 0.00
C LEU A 185 -11.73 -5.41 -1.15
N ALA A 186 -10.80 -4.52 -0.85
CA ALA A 186 -9.72 -4.10 -1.73
C ALA A 186 -8.40 -4.72 -1.29
N ILE A 187 -7.56 -5.10 -2.25
CA ILE A 187 -6.20 -5.59 -2.00
C ILE A 187 -5.21 -4.76 -2.80
N THR A 188 -4.10 -4.38 -2.18
CA THR A 188 -2.90 -3.96 -2.91
C THR A 188 -1.91 -5.12 -2.95
N LEU A 189 -1.53 -5.55 -4.16
CA LEU A 189 -0.62 -6.67 -4.37
C LEU A 189 0.76 -6.43 -3.76
N SER A 190 1.14 -5.16 -3.57
CA SER A 190 2.29 -4.67 -2.80
C SER A 190 3.66 -4.92 -3.44
N SER A 191 3.98 -6.15 -3.83
CA SER A 191 5.20 -6.50 -4.58
C SER A 191 5.20 -7.96 -5.04
N PRO A 192 6.04 -8.34 -6.02
CA PRO A 192 6.27 -9.75 -6.35
C PRO A 192 6.72 -10.58 -5.15
N SER A 193 7.64 -10.06 -4.32
CA SER A 193 8.13 -10.80 -3.14
C SER A 193 7.04 -11.03 -2.09
N ALA A 194 6.06 -10.13 -1.98
CA ALA A 194 4.91 -10.33 -1.10
C ALA A 194 3.94 -11.37 -1.69
N ILE A 195 3.70 -11.33 -3.00
CA ILE A 195 2.86 -12.31 -3.71
C ILE A 195 3.42 -13.74 -3.56
N GLU A 196 4.72 -13.90 -3.74
CA GLU A 196 5.42 -15.19 -3.75
C GLU A 196 5.82 -15.71 -2.35
N SER A 197 5.45 -14.96 -1.31
CA SER A 197 5.77 -15.29 0.08
C SER A 197 4.95 -16.45 0.65
N GLU A 198 5.24 -16.79 1.90
CA GLU A 198 4.44 -17.68 2.75
C GLU A 198 2.96 -17.27 2.85
N ALA A 199 2.63 -16.00 2.62
CA ALA A 199 1.26 -15.49 2.65
C ALA A 199 0.43 -15.86 1.42
N TRP A 200 1.04 -16.47 0.37
CA TRP A 200 0.36 -16.82 -0.87
C TRP A 200 -0.97 -17.58 -0.69
N PRO A 201 -1.07 -18.62 0.17
CA PRO A 201 -2.33 -19.32 0.38
C PRO A 201 -3.45 -18.38 0.86
N ALA A 202 -3.15 -17.45 1.77
CA ALA A 202 -4.12 -16.47 2.25
C ALA A 202 -4.44 -15.43 1.19
N LEU A 203 -3.43 -14.86 0.51
CA LEU A 203 -3.62 -13.91 -0.59
C LEU A 203 -4.58 -14.48 -1.65
N LYS A 204 -4.40 -15.74 -2.04
CA LYS A 204 -5.27 -16.41 -3.01
C LYS A 204 -6.72 -16.51 -2.54
N GLN A 205 -6.98 -16.75 -1.25
CA GLN A 205 -8.34 -16.75 -0.71
C GLN A 205 -8.94 -15.34 -0.66
N LEU A 206 -8.16 -14.34 -0.25
CA LEU A 206 -8.59 -12.95 -0.27
C LEU A 206 -8.93 -12.52 -1.70
N TYR A 207 -8.09 -12.87 -2.68
CA TYR A 207 -8.31 -12.57 -4.09
C TYR A 207 -9.66 -13.09 -4.60
N ARG A 208 -10.06 -14.30 -4.19
CA ARG A 208 -11.37 -14.89 -4.55
C ARG A 208 -12.54 -14.01 -4.17
N VAL A 209 -12.48 -13.40 -2.98
CA VAL A 209 -13.57 -12.58 -2.43
C VAL A 209 -13.36 -11.06 -2.59
N ALA A 210 -12.21 -10.64 -3.10
CA ALA A 210 -11.88 -9.22 -3.28
C ALA A 210 -12.70 -8.57 -4.39
N SER A 211 -13.29 -7.43 -4.07
CA SER A 211 -14.01 -6.57 -5.01
C SER A 211 -13.06 -5.71 -5.83
N ILE A 212 -11.88 -5.37 -5.29
CA ILE A 212 -10.88 -4.55 -5.98
C ILE A 212 -9.49 -5.14 -5.75
N ILE A 213 -8.68 -5.25 -6.80
CA ILE A 213 -7.25 -5.56 -6.72
C ILE A 213 -6.47 -4.46 -7.44
N PHE A 214 -5.53 -3.86 -6.71
CA PHE A 214 -4.55 -2.91 -7.23
C PHE A 214 -3.18 -3.59 -7.38
N GLY A 215 -2.48 -3.26 -8.45
CA GLY A 215 -1.08 -3.59 -8.62
C GLY A 215 -0.47 -2.91 -9.84
N ASN A 216 0.85 -2.87 -9.90
CA ASN A 216 1.57 -2.43 -11.10
C ASN A 216 1.75 -3.57 -12.11
N THR A 217 2.32 -3.26 -13.28
CA THR A 217 2.62 -4.25 -14.32
C THR A 217 3.40 -5.46 -13.79
N THR A 218 4.49 -5.23 -13.06
CA THR A 218 5.33 -6.28 -12.46
C THR A 218 4.54 -7.23 -11.57
N GLU A 219 3.74 -6.66 -10.67
CA GLU A 219 2.89 -7.39 -9.74
C GLU A 219 1.79 -8.18 -10.47
N MET A 220 1.15 -7.59 -11.48
CA MET A 220 0.13 -8.27 -12.27
C MET A 220 0.69 -9.45 -13.05
N VAL A 221 1.89 -9.30 -13.64
CA VAL A 221 2.59 -10.41 -14.32
C VAL A 221 2.93 -11.52 -13.31
N CYS A 222 3.48 -11.17 -12.14
CA CYS A 222 3.74 -12.13 -11.05
C CYS A 222 2.45 -12.86 -10.62
N MET A 223 1.36 -12.12 -10.42
CA MET A 223 0.06 -12.65 -10.04
C MET A 223 -0.51 -13.58 -11.13
N GLY A 224 -0.36 -13.20 -12.41
CA GLY A 224 -0.72 -14.02 -13.56
C GLY A 224 0.02 -15.36 -13.59
N LYS A 225 1.30 -15.38 -13.24
CA LYS A 225 2.09 -16.62 -13.10
C LYS A 225 1.61 -17.47 -11.93
N GLN A 226 1.45 -16.88 -10.74
CA GLN A 226 1.01 -17.60 -9.53
C GLN A 226 -0.39 -18.23 -9.68
N LEU A 227 -1.26 -17.62 -10.49
CA LEU A 227 -2.60 -18.14 -10.81
C LEU A 227 -2.61 -19.08 -12.03
N ASN A 228 -1.46 -19.36 -12.64
CA ASN A 228 -1.31 -20.16 -13.87
C ASN A 228 -2.12 -19.60 -15.06
N ILE A 229 -2.29 -18.28 -15.12
CA ILE A 229 -2.86 -17.57 -16.27
C ILE A 229 -1.78 -17.37 -17.34
N LEU A 230 -0.53 -17.18 -16.90
CA LEU A 230 0.66 -16.99 -17.72
C LEU A 230 1.65 -18.12 -17.50
N GLY A 231 2.55 -18.32 -18.49
CA GLY A 231 3.71 -19.21 -18.37
C GLY A 231 4.79 -18.64 -17.44
N ALA A 232 5.67 -19.51 -16.95
CA ALA A 232 6.76 -19.14 -16.03
C ALA A 232 7.75 -18.13 -16.65
N ASP A 233 7.90 -18.15 -17.97
CA ASP A 233 8.77 -17.30 -18.79
C ASP A 233 8.15 -15.96 -19.20
N ALA A 234 6.90 -15.67 -18.79
CA ALA A 234 6.28 -14.39 -19.07
C ALA A 234 7.06 -13.22 -18.42
N THR A 235 7.21 -12.12 -19.14
CA THR A 235 7.83 -10.88 -18.66
C THR A 235 6.88 -9.72 -18.92
N GLU A 236 7.20 -8.55 -18.40
CA GLU A 236 6.44 -7.34 -18.73
C GLU A 236 6.50 -7.04 -20.22
N GLU A 237 7.64 -7.27 -20.89
CA GLU A 237 7.80 -6.93 -22.31
C GLU A 237 7.03 -7.85 -23.26
N ASN A 238 6.80 -9.11 -22.87
CA ASN A 238 6.15 -10.11 -23.74
C ASN A 238 4.68 -10.39 -23.38
N THR A 239 4.12 -9.68 -22.39
CA THR A 239 2.76 -9.90 -21.91
C THR A 239 1.82 -8.79 -22.38
N ASP A 240 0.67 -9.16 -22.97
CA ASP A 240 -0.43 -8.23 -23.20
C ASP A 240 -1.10 -7.89 -21.86
N ILE A 241 -0.74 -6.72 -21.30
CA ILE A 241 -1.21 -6.26 -19.99
C ILE A 241 -2.72 -5.99 -19.98
N LYS A 242 -3.29 -5.59 -21.11
CA LYS A 242 -4.73 -5.35 -21.24
C LYS A 242 -5.49 -6.68 -21.10
N GLU A 243 -5.05 -7.69 -21.83
CA GLU A 243 -5.63 -9.03 -21.78
C GLU A 243 -5.38 -9.70 -20.42
N LEU A 244 -4.18 -9.55 -19.84
CA LEU A 244 -3.88 -10.04 -18.50
C LEU A 244 -4.82 -9.44 -17.46
N THR A 245 -5.03 -8.11 -17.49
CA THR A 245 -5.93 -7.41 -16.57
C THR A 245 -7.36 -7.95 -16.67
N LYS A 246 -7.84 -8.23 -17.90
CA LYS A 246 -9.15 -8.85 -18.14
C LYS A 246 -9.21 -10.27 -17.58
N LYS A 247 -8.19 -11.10 -17.82
CA LYS A 247 -8.13 -12.48 -17.30
C LYS A 247 -8.09 -12.53 -15.78
N LEU A 248 -7.31 -11.67 -15.15
CA LEU A 248 -7.24 -11.54 -13.69
C LEU A 248 -8.61 -11.14 -13.10
N ALA A 249 -9.28 -10.15 -13.70
CA ALA A 249 -10.62 -9.74 -13.25
C ALA A 249 -11.63 -10.90 -13.29
N ASN A 250 -11.54 -11.77 -14.29
CA ASN A 250 -12.44 -12.92 -14.46
C ASN A 250 -11.92 -14.22 -13.83
N TRP A 251 -10.76 -14.21 -13.16
CA TRP A 251 -10.14 -15.44 -12.65
C TRP A 251 -11.02 -16.13 -11.59
N ASP A 252 -11.17 -17.46 -11.73
CA ASP A 252 -11.98 -18.31 -10.84
C ASP A 252 -13.47 -17.93 -10.80
N ASN A 253 -13.99 -17.28 -11.86
CA ASN A 253 -15.39 -16.87 -12.01
C ASN A 253 -15.96 -16.22 -10.73
N PRO A 254 -15.51 -15.01 -10.37
CA PRO A 254 -15.84 -14.41 -9.09
C PRO A 254 -17.35 -14.26 -8.90
N ALA A 255 -17.83 -14.57 -7.69
CA ALA A 255 -19.25 -14.51 -7.34
C ALA A 255 -19.80 -13.07 -7.31
N HIS A 256 -18.93 -12.09 -7.14
CA HIS A 256 -19.23 -10.66 -7.17
C HIS A 256 -18.40 -9.96 -8.25
N LYS A 257 -18.80 -8.74 -8.60
CA LYS A 257 -18.06 -7.91 -9.56
C LYS A 257 -16.69 -7.55 -8.99
N ARG A 258 -15.63 -8.16 -9.54
CA ARG A 258 -14.24 -7.86 -9.21
C ARG A 258 -13.68 -6.85 -10.19
N VAL A 259 -13.06 -5.79 -9.68
CA VAL A 259 -12.28 -4.84 -10.46
C VAL A 259 -10.79 -5.12 -10.27
N VAL A 260 -10.05 -5.29 -11.35
CA VAL A 260 -8.58 -5.31 -11.33
C VAL A 260 -8.09 -4.01 -11.95
N VAL A 261 -7.17 -3.33 -11.29
CA VAL A 261 -6.57 -2.06 -11.73
C VAL A 261 -5.06 -2.21 -11.81
N THR A 262 -4.52 -2.00 -13.01
CA THR A 262 -3.12 -2.15 -13.37
C THR A 262 -2.52 -0.79 -13.68
N THR A 263 -1.67 -0.28 -12.80
CA THR A 263 -0.90 0.96 -13.01
C THR A 263 0.39 0.65 -13.77
N MET A 264 0.78 1.52 -14.72
CA MET A 264 1.91 1.24 -15.63
C MET A 264 2.95 2.38 -15.66
N GLY A 265 3.16 3.04 -14.52
CA GLY A 265 4.12 4.14 -14.42
C GLY A 265 3.69 5.35 -15.27
N ALA A 266 4.45 5.67 -16.31
CA ALA A 266 4.17 6.77 -17.23
C ALA A 266 3.12 6.43 -18.31
N GLU A 267 2.77 5.16 -18.44
CA GLU A 267 1.77 4.66 -19.40
C GLU A 267 0.34 4.76 -18.84
N PRO A 268 -0.69 4.71 -19.70
CA PRO A 268 -2.09 4.76 -19.27
C PRO A 268 -2.44 3.69 -18.23
N THR A 269 -3.31 4.01 -17.28
CA THR A 269 -3.82 3.01 -16.34
C THR A 269 -4.89 2.15 -16.99
N ILE A 270 -4.84 0.84 -16.75
CA ILE A 270 -5.78 -0.15 -17.27
C ILE A 270 -6.61 -0.70 -16.12
N ALA A 271 -7.92 -0.83 -16.30
CA ALA A 271 -8.78 -1.53 -15.35
C ALA A 271 -9.83 -2.39 -16.04
N CYS A 272 -10.23 -3.49 -15.39
CA CYS A 272 -11.32 -4.33 -15.87
C CYS A 272 -12.24 -4.72 -14.72
N GLU A 273 -13.55 -4.52 -14.87
CA GLU A 273 -14.56 -5.19 -14.06
C GLU A 273 -14.84 -6.57 -14.68
N SER A 274 -14.97 -7.61 -13.86
CA SER A 274 -15.33 -8.96 -14.28
C SER A 274 -16.63 -8.94 -15.10
N GLY A 275 -16.64 -9.64 -16.24
CA GLY A 275 -17.76 -9.66 -17.18
C GLY A 275 -17.94 -8.38 -18.02
N SER A 276 -17.03 -7.40 -17.90
CA SER A 276 -17.07 -6.15 -18.67
C SER A 276 -15.86 -6.01 -19.61
N GLU A 277 -15.89 -4.98 -20.46
CA GLU A 277 -14.74 -4.59 -21.26
C GLU A 277 -13.72 -3.77 -20.46
N VAL A 278 -12.47 -3.82 -20.94
CA VAL A 278 -11.35 -3.12 -20.31
C VAL A 278 -11.48 -1.62 -20.52
N VAL A 279 -11.26 -0.86 -19.44
CA VAL A 279 -11.19 0.60 -19.42
C VAL A 279 -9.72 1.01 -19.39
N VAL A 280 -9.35 1.97 -20.26
CA VAL A 280 -8.01 2.56 -20.31
C VAL A 280 -8.15 4.06 -20.06
N ARG A 281 -7.32 4.61 -19.16
CA ARG A 281 -7.32 6.04 -18.83
C ARG A 281 -5.91 6.59 -18.86
N GLU A 282 -5.74 7.66 -19.64
CA GLU A 282 -4.50 8.43 -19.67
C GLU A 282 -4.15 8.97 -18.28
N ILE A 283 -2.85 9.02 -17.99
CA ILE A 283 -2.35 9.67 -16.77
C ILE A 283 -2.18 11.17 -16.98
N ILE A 284 -2.07 11.91 -15.88
CA ILE A 284 -1.66 13.31 -15.94
C ILE A 284 -0.14 13.34 -16.17
N GLN A 285 0.27 13.78 -17.35
CA GLN A 285 1.69 13.89 -17.70
C GLN A 285 2.40 14.90 -16.79
N ILE A 286 3.59 14.53 -16.32
CA ILE A 286 4.42 15.34 -15.43
C ILE A 286 5.83 15.46 -16.00
N GLU A 287 6.38 16.67 -15.98
CA GLU A 287 7.77 16.90 -16.38
C GLU A 287 8.72 16.23 -15.38
N ALA A 288 9.76 15.56 -15.85
CA ALA A 288 10.71 14.85 -15.00
C ALA A 288 11.35 15.75 -13.92
N SER A 289 11.53 17.04 -14.21
CA SER A 289 12.06 18.05 -13.26
C SER A 289 11.11 18.36 -12.08
N LYS A 290 9.84 18.00 -12.18
CA LYS A 290 8.83 18.16 -11.10
C LYS A 290 8.68 16.90 -10.26
N ILE A 291 9.23 15.78 -10.69
CA ILE A 291 9.22 14.54 -9.92
C ILE A 291 10.26 14.67 -8.81
N VAL A 292 9.78 14.70 -7.57
CA VAL A 292 10.59 14.72 -6.36
C VAL A 292 10.80 13.30 -5.82
N ASP A 293 9.75 12.47 -5.86
CA ASP A 293 9.76 11.12 -5.32
C ASP A 293 8.71 10.23 -6.01
N THR A 294 9.10 9.03 -6.42
CA THR A 294 8.18 8.03 -6.97
C THR A 294 7.59 7.09 -5.90
N ASN A 295 8.15 7.10 -4.68
CA ASN A 295 7.67 6.30 -3.55
C ASN A 295 6.22 6.67 -3.20
N GLY A 296 5.39 5.64 -2.99
CA GLY A 296 3.98 5.81 -2.65
C GLY A 296 3.08 6.29 -3.80
N ALA A 297 3.56 6.37 -5.05
CA ALA A 297 2.73 6.79 -6.19
C ALA A 297 1.57 5.80 -6.45
N GLY A 298 1.83 4.49 -6.36
CA GLY A 298 0.80 3.45 -6.45
C GLY A 298 -0.15 3.43 -5.24
N ASP A 299 0.38 3.65 -4.04
CA ASP A 299 -0.44 3.76 -2.83
C ASP A 299 -1.40 4.97 -2.92
N SER A 300 -0.88 6.09 -3.42
CA SER A 300 -1.63 7.33 -3.66
C SER A 300 -2.72 7.13 -4.70
N PHE A 301 -2.43 6.37 -5.76
CA PHE A 301 -3.42 5.97 -6.75
C PHE A 301 -4.58 5.23 -6.07
N ALA A 302 -4.28 4.19 -5.28
CA ALA A 302 -5.29 3.41 -4.58
C ALA A 302 -6.12 4.28 -3.62
N GLY A 303 -5.49 5.22 -2.92
CA GLY A 303 -6.18 6.18 -2.05
C GLY A 303 -7.19 7.06 -2.80
N GLY A 304 -6.76 7.68 -3.90
CA GLY A 304 -7.64 8.51 -4.74
C GLY A 304 -8.77 7.74 -5.39
N PHE A 305 -8.46 6.53 -5.89
CA PHE A 305 -9.45 5.62 -6.46
C PHE A 305 -10.54 5.30 -5.42
N LEU A 306 -10.13 4.87 -4.23
CA LEU A 306 -11.07 4.45 -3.18
C LEU A 306 -11.94 5.61 -2.70
N ALA A 307 -11.41 6.84 -2.64
CA ALA A 307 -12.16 8.04 -2.27
C ALA A 307 -13.38 8.30 -3.17
N TYR A 308 -13.29 7.96 -4.46
CA TYR A 308 -14.38 8.08 -5.43
C TYR A 308 -15.21 6.80 -5.55
N TYR A 309 -14.59 5.62 -5.40
CA TYR A 309 -15.28 4.34 -5.43
C TYR A 309 -16.39 4.26 -4.37
N ILE A 310 -16.10 4.64 -3.13
CA ILE A 310 -17.09 4.58 -2.03
C ILE A 310 -18.28 5.55 -2.20
N ARG A 311 -18.21 6.46 -3.18
CA ARG A 311 -19.28 7.39 -3.57
C ARG A 311 -20.11 6.87 -4.73
N GLY A 312 -19.82 5.65 -5.22
CA GLY A 312 -20.49 5.05 -6.36
C GLY A 312 -20.12 5.71 -7.70
N ALA A 313 -18.96 6.35 -7.79
CA ALA A 313 -18.51 6.94 -9.05
C ALA A 313 -18.24 5.86 -10.12
N PRO A 314 -18.42 6.17 -11.42
CA PRO A 314 -18.07 5.25 -12.49
C PRO A 314 -16.59 4.88 -12.47
N LEU A 315 -16.25 3.66 -12.90
CA LEU A 315 -14.87 3.13 -12.87
C LEU A 315 -13.84 4.09 -13.48
N ALA A 316 -14.15 4.69 -14.64
CA ALA A 316 -13.28 5.68 -15.28
C ALA A 316 -12.93 6.86 -14.36
N LYS A 317 -13.91 7.37 -13.61
CA LYS A 317 -13.73 8.49 -12.68
C LYS A 317 -12.91 8.09 -11.45
N CYS A 318 -13.07 6.86 -10.96
CA CYS A 318 -12.22 6.32 -9.90
C CYS A 318 -10.76 6.24 -10.34
N ILE A 319 -10.49 5.80 -11.58
CA ILE A 319 -9.13 5.75 -12.13
C ILE A 319 -8.55 7.16 -12.26
N ASP A 320 -9.32 8.12 -12.79
CA ASP A 320 -8.89 9.51 -12.92
C ASP A 320 -8.54 10.13 -11.55
N ALA A 321 -9.32 9.83 -10.50
CA ALA A 321 -9.05 10.28 -9.14
C ALA A 321 -7.76 9.67 -8.56
N GLY A 322 -7.48 8.40 -8.89
CA GLY A 322 -6.22 7.74 -8.58
C GLY A 322 -5.05 8.43 -9.28
N ASN A 323 -5.12 8.62 -10.60
CA ASN A 323 -4.11 9.31 -11.39
C ASN A 323 -3.82 10.73 -10.85
N TYR A 324 -4.88 11.47 -10.48
CA TYR A 324 -4.77 12.79 -9.86
C TYR A 324 -4.01 12.73 -8.53
N SER A 325 -4.30 11.75 -7.69
CA SER A 325 -3.62 11.58 -6.40
C SER A 325 -2.14 11.24 -6.58
N SER A 326 -1.81 10.33 -7.52
CA SER A 326 -0.41 10.02 -7.85
C SER A 326 0.34 11.24 -8.38
N TYR A 327 -0.28 12.05 -9.23
CA TYR A 327 0.33 13.28 -9.75
C TYR A 327 0.77 14.24 -8.63
N PHE A 328 -0.05 14.41 -7.58
CA PHE A 328 0.33 15.24 -6.43
C PHE A 328 1.38 14.59 -5.54
N ASN A 329 1.35 13.26 -5.37
CA ASN A 329 2.36 12.54 -4.60
C ASN A 329 3.75 12.65 -5.24
N LEU A 330 3.84 12.52 -6.57
CA LEU A 330 5.11 12.56 -7.31
C LEU A 330 5.92 13.84 -7.09
N GLN A 331 5.26 14.91 -6.66
CA GLN A 331 5.86 16.24 -6.44
C GLN A 331 6.29 16.46 -4.98
N GLN A 332 6.22 15.43 -4.14
CA GLN A 332 6.49 15.50 -2.71
C GLN A 332 7.54 14.46 -2.30
N ARG A 333 8.12 14.59 -1.11
CA ARG A 333 9.02 13.58 -0.53
C ARG A 333 8.21 12.58 0.28
N GLY A 334 8.27 11.30 -0.09
CA GLY A 334 7.40 10.26 0.47
C GLY A 334 5.91 10.53 0.22
N CYS A 335 5.04 9.76 0.87
CA CYS A 335 3.60 9.98 0.81
C CYS A 335 3.15 10.95 1.90
N ALA A 336 3.08 12.23 1.55
CA ALA A 336 2.67 13.30 2.43
C ALA A 336 1.33 13.92 1.99
N VAL A 337 0.65 14.55 2.94
CA VAL A 337 -0.58 15.32 2.65
C VAL A 337 -0.21 16.50 1.74
N PRO A 338 -0.80 16.59 0.53
CA PRO A 338 -0.55 17.72 -0.34
C PRO A 338 -0.89 19.06 0.33
N PRO A 339 -0.13 20.14 0.04
CA PRO A 339 -0.29 21.43 0.72
C PRO A 339 -1.58 22.17 0.34
N THR A 340 -2.18 21.82 -0.79
CA THR A 340 -3.44 22.40 -1.28
C THR A 340 -4.58 21.41 -1.15
N LYS A 341 -5.81 21.90 -1.01
CA LYS A 341 -7.01 21.05 -1.10
C LYS A 341 -7.12 20.43 -2.50
N PRO A 342 -7.73 19.23 -2.64
CA PRO A 342 -7.98 18.66 -3.95
C PRO A 342 -8.99 19.52 -4.73
N SER A 343 -8.76 19.71 -6.02
CA SER A 343 -9.67 20.39 -6.96
C SER A 343 -10.15 19.44 -8.06
N PHE A 344 -10.22 18.14 -7.74
CA PHE A 344 -10.65 17.10 -8.67
C PHE A 344 -12.17 16.94 -8.63
N GLU A 345 -12.84 17.13 -9.77
CA GLU A 345 -14.31 17.16 -9.89
C GLU A 345 -14.94 15.84 -10.30
#